data_AF-A0A512D546-F1
#
_entry.id   AF-A0A512D546-F1
#
_cell.length_a   1.000
_cell.length_b   1.000
_cell.length_c   1.000
_cell.angle_alpha   90.00
_cell.angle_beta   90.00
_cell.angle_gamma   90.00
#
_symmetry.space_group_name_H-M   'P 1'
#
loop_
_entity.id
_entity.type
_entity.pdbx_description
1 polymer ?
#
loop_
_entity_poly.entity_id
_entity_poly.type
_entity_poly.pdbx_seq_one_letter_code
_entity_poly.pdbx_strand_id
1 'polypeptide(L)'
;MTTDESRLAESLEQLSDIAAEAGLDPAAARDEGLRVAAALAEAVPGAASAWAEVAHPGLTDAASVNEAFFEAASRGRRWRGAPTDLLETLAGAQHSLAADYAEALTEVASSAVMLGTAPIWVIANASAASSAYLAAARPSCQRVPTLLGGKAGTRPGSPDPMRPSIPGAVDPRLLDLVRQDQPEARGGPAGTPAHDALGTAAPTEPPTEAEKPAEPQRSVEELLAELDAMIGLARVKKEIHRQVALLTVEKMRTEAGLKAPKMSRHLVFVGNPGTGKTTVARLVGGIYRALGLLPTGQLVEVDRSELVAGYVGQTAMKTAEVCAKATGGVLFIDEAYALTGDQYAQEAVNTLVKEMEDHREDLVVIVAGYPDPMVGFIAQNPGLASRFTTTIEFDDYSDDELLAILDSIAEGSDYEVTDDARTRVRHQLEATPRTPAFGNGRFSRNLFEHAVGRHAWRLKDATEPTRDELRLLTADDFTEQPDELEQDPAPLRADPDGPAGPDGAVSNEHDEQDTHAHDDTIGHDDTSGNEHEDTA
;
A
#
# COMPACT_ATOMS: atom_id res chain seq x y z
N MET A 1 31.74 15.71 -7.83
CA MET A 1 30.79 14.96 -8.66
C MET A 1 31.13 13.49 -8.61
N THR A 2 30.29 12.71 -7.94
CA THR A 2 30.28 11.24 -8.03
C THR A 2 29.85 10.82 -9.44
N THR A 3 30.10 9.55 -9.82
CA THR A 3 29.74 9.03 -11.16
C THR A 3 28.24 9.08 -11.46
N ASP A 4 27.40 9.09 -10.41
CA ASP A 4 25.95 9.08 -10.55
C ASP A 4 25.38 10.49 -10.75
N GLU A 5 25.99 11.51 -10.14
CA GLU A 5 25.65 12.92 -10.38
C GLU A 5 26.02 13.35 -11.80
N SER A 6 27.16 12.89 -12.33
CA SER A 6 27.54 13.13 -13.73
C SER A 6 26.54 12.52 -14.70
N ARG A 7 26.01 11.32 -14.39
CA ARG A 7 25.00 10.65 -15.21
C ARG A 7 23.69 11.41 -15.26
N LEU A 8 23.19 11.89 -14.12
CA LEU A 8 21.98 12.72 -14.12
C LEU A 8 22.19 14.02 -14.91
N ALA A 9 23.34 14.67 -14.76
CA ALA A 9 23.64 15.89 -15.49
C ALA A 9 23.66 15.66 -17.01
N GLU A 10 24.29 14.58 -17.47
CA GLU A 10 24.33 14.16 -18.88
C GLU A 10 22.94 13.83 -19.42
N SER A 11 22.12 13.04 -18.69
CA SER A 11 20.75 12.71 -19.11
C SER A 11 19.87 13.97 -19.25
N LEU A 12 20.04 14.96 -18.36
CA LEU A 12 19.31 16.23 -18.43
C LEU A 12 19.77 17.13 -19.58
N GLU A 13 21.06 17.10 -19.93
CA GLU A 13 21.60 17.80 -21.11
C GLU A 13 21.04 17.19 -22.40
N GLN A 14 21.08 15.87 -22.52
CA GLN A 14 20.49 15.15 -23.65
C GLN A 14 18.98 15.43 -23.81
N LEU A 15 18.23 15.45 -22.71
CA LEU A 15 16.81 15.83 -22.74
C LEU A 15 16.59 17.27 -23.24
N SER A 16 17.48 18.18 -22.86
CA SER A 16 17.41 19.60 -23.27
C SER A 16 17.76 19.78 -24.75
N ASP A 17 18.73 19.03 -25.26
CA ASP A 17 19.13 19.05 -26.68
C ASP A 17 18.00 18.53 -27.57
N ILE A 18 17.38 17.41 -27.20
CA ILE A 18 16.22 16.85 -27.93
C ILE A 18 15.03 17.82 -27.88
N ALA A 19 14.80 18.49 -26.74
CA ALA A 19 13.79 19.53 -26.64
C ALA A 19 14.06 20.70 -27.60
N ALA A 20 15.31 21.17 -27.68
CA ALA A 20 15.69 22.24 -28.58
C ALA A 20 15.50 21.86 -30.06
N GLU A 21 15.86 20.63 -30.44
CA GLU A 21 15.60 20.09 -31.78
C GLU A 21 14.11 19.96 -32.09
N ALA A 22 13.28 19.67 -31.08
CA ALA A 22 11.83 19.61 -31.19
C ALA A 22 11.14 20.99 -31.14
N GLY A 23 11.90 22.08 -31.02
CA GLY A 23 11.37 23.45 -30.96
C GLY A 23 10.72 23.82 -29.62
N LEU A 24 11.00 23.06 -28.55
CA LEU A 24 10.62 23.37 -27.17
C LEU A 24 11.70 24.23 -26.50
N ASP A 25 11.37 24.83 -25.35
CA ASP A 25 12.34 25.57 -24.53
C ASP A 25 13.26 24.57 -23.78
N PRO A 26 14.57 24.52 -24.08
CA PRO A 26 15.50 23.60 -23.41
C PRO A 26 15.60 23.86 -21.90
N ALA A 27 15.42 25.10 -21.43
CA ALA A 27 15.41 25.39 -20.00
C ALA A 27 14.18 24.80 -19.30
N ALA A 28 13.02 24.82 -19.95
CA ALA A 28 11.80 24.21 -19.45
C ALA A 28 11.90 22.67 -19.42
N ALA A 29 12.52 22.06 -20.43
CA ALA A 29 12.78 20.62 -20.47
C ALA A 29 13.73 20.17 -19.35
N ARG A 30 14.79 20.95 -19.09
CA ARG A 30 15.70 20.68 -17.96
C ARG A 30 15.00 20.75 -16.61
N ASP A 31 14.18 21.79 -16.39
CA ASP A 31 13.42 21.97 -15.15
C ASP A 31 12.34 20.89 -14.96
N GLU A 32 11.68 20.46 -16.04
CA GLU A 32 10.78 19.29 -16.04
C GLU A 32 11.52 18.01 -15.62
N GLY A 33 12.65 17.72 -16.28
CA GLY A 33 13.48 16.56 -15.97
C GLY A 33 14.01 16.56 -14.53
N LEU A 34 14.42 17.72 -14.00
CA LEU A 34 14.87 17.86 -12.62
C LEU A 34 13.76 17.53 -11.61
N ARG A 35 12.51 17.94 -11.88
CA ARG A 35 11.35 17.62 -11.04
C ARG A 35 10.97 16.14 -11.12
N VAL A 36 11.05 15.53 -12.31
CA VAL A 36 10.88 14.07 -12.48
C VAL A 36 11.93 13.34 -11.65
N ALA A 37 13.20 13.73 -11.74
CA ALA A 37 14.28 13.12 -10.99
C ALA A 37 14.09 13.25 -9.47
N ALA A 38 13.76 14.45 -8.97
CA ALA A 38 13.47 14.66 -7.55
C ALA A 38 12.28 13.84 -7.07
N ALA A 39 11.22 13.76 -7.90
CA ALA A 39 10.05 12.96 -7.56
C ALA A 39 10.39 11.47 -7.53
N LEU A 40 11.12 10.91 -8.48
CA LEU A 40 11.44 9.48 -8.47
C LEU A 40 12.44 9.11 -7.36
N ALA A 41 13.34 10.03 -7.02
CA ALA A 41 14.35 9.82 -5.99
C ALA A 41 13.91 10.21 -4.57
N GLU A 42 12.64 10.60 -4.35
CA GLU A 42 12.17 11.17 -3.06
C GLU A 42 12.45 10.28 -1.84
N ALA A 43 12.40 8.96 -2.04
CA ALA A 43 12.65 7.97 -0.98
C ALA A 43 14.05 7.33 -1.05
N VAL A 44 14.96 7.87 -1.87
CA VAL A 44 16.33 7.40 -2.00
C VAL A 44 17.21 8.12 -0.96
N PRO A 45 17.81 7.40 0.01
CA PRO A 45 18.68 8.02 0.98
C PRO A 45 19.87 8.72 0.30
N GLY A 46 20.10 9.99 0.66
CA GLY A 46 21.19 10.81 0.13
C GLY A 46 20.89 11.51 -1.21
N ALA A 47 19.77 11.19 -1.87
CA ALA A 47 19.47 11.75 -3.19
C ALA A 47 19.25 13.27 -3.19
N ALA A 48 18.77 13.86 -2.10
CA ALA A 48 18.54 15.31 -2.03
C ALA A 48 19.85 16.11 -2.22
N SER A 49 20.95 15.66 -1.62
CA SER A 49 22.26 16.30 -1.77
C SER A 49 22.83 16.11 -3.16
N ALA A 50 22.81 14.88 -3.70
CA ALA A 50 23.32 14.58 -5.03
C ALA A 50 22.50 15.29 -6.14
N TRP A 51 21.17 15.34 -5.99
CA TRP A 51 20.30 16.09 -6.89
C TRP A 51 20.60 17.60 -6.85
N ALA A 52 20.83 18.16 -5.65
CA ALA A 52 21.13 19.58 -5.51
C ALA A 52 22.46 20.00 -6.14
N GLU A 53 23.47 19.11 -6.21
CA GLU A 53 24.70 19.40 -6.95
C GLU A 53 24.45 19.66 -8.45
N VAL A 54 23.43 18.99 -9.02
CA VAL A 54 23.06 19.13 -10.44
C VAL A 54 22.05 20.27 -10.65
N ALA A 55 21.09 20.44 -9.75
CA ALA A 55 20.02 21.42 -9.85
C ALA A 55 20.44 22.84 -9.43
N HIS A 56 21.23 22.94 -8.35
CA HIS A 56 21.63 24.18 -7.71
C HIS A 56 23.12 24.14 -7.31
N PRO A 57 24.06 24.17 -8.27
CA PRO A 57 25.49 24.12 -7.99
C PRO A 57 25.91 25.20 -6.97
N GLY A 58 26.51 24.77 -5.85
CA GLY A 58 26.96 25.65 -4.77
C GLY A 58 25.97 25.81 -3.60
N LEU A 59 24.78 25.23 -3.68
CA LEU A 59 23.87 25.14 -2.53
C LEU A 59 24.36 24.04 -1.58
N THR A 60 24.88 24.44 -0.42
CA THR A 60 25.50 23.52 0.55
C THR A 60 24.76 23.46 1.89
N ASP A 61 23.80 24.36 2.12
CA ASP A 61 22.98 24.37 3.31
C ASP A 61 21.94 23.25 3.27
N ALA A 62 21.99 22.33 4.24
CA ALA A 62 21.15 21.13 4.24
C ALA A 62 19.65 21.44 4.33
N ALA A 63 19.23 22.52 5.00
CA ALA A 63 17.82 22.88 5.08
C ALA A 63 17.31 23.37 3.72
N SER A 64 18.08 24.26 3.07
CA SER A 64 17.77 24.81 1.76
C SER A 64 17.83 23.75 0.64
N VAL A 65 18.77 22.80 0.73
CA VAL A 65 18.86 21.62 -0.17
C VAL A 65 17.60 20.77 -0.07
N ASN A 66 17.18 20.43 1.15
CA ASN A 66 15.97 19.64 1.36
C ASN A 66 14.72 20.40 0.90
N GLU A 67 14.60 21.69 1.21
CA GLU A 67 13.49 22.52 0.76
C GLU A 67 13.36 22.53 -0.76
N ALA A 68 14.44 22.83 -1.49
CA ALA A 68 14.45 22.85 -2.95
C ALA A 68 14.15 21.48 -3.55
N PHE A 69 14.74 20.42 -3.00
CA PHE A 69 14.51 19.04 -3.46
C PHE A 69 13.05 18.60 -3.27
N PHE A 70 12.48 18.79 -2.09
CA PHE A 70 11.10 18.36 -1.81
C PHE A 70 10.06 19.26 -2.51
N GLU A 71 10.36 20.53 -2.74
CA GLU A 71 9.52 21.39 -3.60
C GLU A 71 9.50 20.87 -5.05
N ALA A 72 10.67 20.56 -5.61
CA ALA A 72 10.78 19.98 -6.95
C ALA A 72 10.09 18.62 -7.03
N ALA A 73 10.31 17.75 -6.04
CA ALA A 73 9.67 16.44 -5.95
C ALA A 73 8.15 16.56 -5.90
N SER A 74 7.61 17.42 -5.03
CA SER A 74 6.17 17.68 -4.90
C SER A 74 5.54 18.07 -6.24
N ARG A 75 6.18 18.97 -6.99
CA ARG A 75 5.73 19.37 -8.33
C ARG A 75 5.84 18.23 -9.35
N GLY A 76 6.83 17.35 -9.23
CA GLY A 76 7.05 16.22 -10.13
C GLY A 76 6.20 14.97 -9.86
N ARG A 77 5.57 14.82 -8.67
CA ARG A 77 4.84 13.59 -8.27
C ARG A 77 3.78 13.14 -9.27
N ARG A 78 3.14 14.07 -9.97
CA ARG A 78 2.12 13.78 -10.98
C ARG A 78 2.64 12.95 -12.16
N TRP A 79 3.95 12.97 -12.43
CA TRP A 79 4.57 12.29 -13.57
C TRP A 79 5.19 10.93 -13.23
N ARG A 80 4.99 10.39 -12.02
CA ARG A 80 5.50 9.06 -11.63
C ARG A 80 4.79 7.88 -12.33
N GLY A 81 3.63 8.14 -12.93
CA GLY A 81 2.84 7.12 -13.64
C GLY A 81 2.02 7.71 -14.80
N ALA A 82 2.40 8.89 -15.26
CA ALA A 82 1.75 9.62 -16.34
C ALA A 82 2.81 10.39 -17.14
N PRO A 83 2.62 10.63 -18.45
CA PRO A 83 3.55 11.42 -19.25
C PRO A 83 3.71 12.85 -18.74
N THR A 84 4.87 13.44 -19.04
CA THR A 84 5.14 14.83 -18.69
C THR A 84 4.41 15.82 -19.60
N ASP A 85 4.26 17.07 -19.17
CA ASP A 85 3.44 18.04 -19.88
C ASP A 85 4.05 18.37 -21.27
N LEU A 86 5.39 18.42 -21.36
CA LEU A 86 6.10 18.60 -22.64
C LEU A 86 6.00 17.36 -23.54
N LEU A 87 6.09 16.16 -22.95
CA LEU A 87 5.91 14.91 -23.70
C LEU A 87 4.48 14.78 -24.24
N GLU A 88 3.46 15.14 -23.46
CA GLU A 88 2.07 15.18 -23.92
C GLU A 88 1.88 16.16 -25.07
N THR A 89 2.55 17.32 -25.01
CA THR A 89 2.52 18.32 -26.08
C THR A 89 3.13 17.76 -27.38
N LEU A 90 4.29 17.11 -27.31
CA LEU A 90 4.94 16.49 -28.47
C LEU A 90 4.12 15.32 -29.05
N ALA A 91 3.60 14.45 -28.19
CA ALA A 91 2.78 13.31 -28.57
C ALA A 91 1.45 13.77 -29.21
N GLY A 92 0.80 14.79 -28.63
CA GLY A 92 -0.42 15.39 -29.17
C GLY A 92 -0.21 16.05 -30.53
N ALA A 93 0.97 16.66 -30.75
CA ALA A 93 1.38 17.21 -32.04
C ALA A 93 1.88 16.14 -33.05
N GLN A 94 1.99 14.87 -32.64
CA GLN A 94 2.60 13.78 -33.41
C GLN A 94 4.01 14.16 -33.91
N HIS A 95 4.78 14.83 -33.06
CA HIS A 95 6.12 15.28 -33.40
C HIS A 95 7.06 14.06 -33.60
N SER A 96 7.95 14.11 -34.60
CA SER A 96 8.84 12.98 -34.92
C SER A 96 9.77 12.62 -33.76
N LEU A 97 10.16 13.61 -32.96
CA LEU A 97 11.05 13.44 -31.80
C LEU A 97 10.31 13.07 -30.49
N ALA A 98 9.00 12.77 -30.52
CA ALA A 98 8.27 12.40 -29.31
C ALA A 98 8.80 11.11 -28.66
N ALA A 99 9.24 10.15 -29.49
CA ALA A 99 9.86 8.90 -29.02
C ALA A 99 11.24 9.16 -28.38
N ASP A 100 12.10 9.92 -29.06
CA ASP A 100 13.43 10.26 -28.55
C ASP A 100 13.35 11.06 -27.24
N TYR A 101 12.37 11.96 -27.11
CA TYR A 101 12.12 12.71 -25.87
C TYR A 101 11.67 11.79 -24.73
N ALA A 102 10.80 10.82 -25.00
CA ALA A 102 10.39 9.83 -24.01
C ALA A 102 11.56 8.94 -23.57
N GLU A 103 12.41 8.48 -24.50
CA GLU A 103 13.62 7.73 -24.19
C GLU A 103 14.57 8.54 -23.30
N ALA A 104 14.80 9.81 -23.61
CA ALA A 104 15.61 10.70 -22.76
C ALA A 104 15.01 10.88 -21.35
N LEU A 105 13.69 10.95 -21.20
CA LEU A 105 13.03 10.96 -19.89
C LEU A 105 13.24 9.63 -19.14
N THR A 106 13.29 8.49 -19.83
CA THR A 106 13.60 7.20 -19.20
C THR A 106 15.03 7.13 -18.67
N GLU A 107 15.98 7.75 -19.37
CA GLU A 107 17.37 7.88 -18.89
C GLU A 107 17.44 8.79 -17.66
N VAL A 108 16.69 9.90 -17.64
CA VAL A 108 16.57 10.74 -16.43
C VAL A 108 15.98 9.96 -15.26
N ALA A 109 14.94 9.14 -15.49
CA ALA A 109 14.33 8.29 -14.48
C ALA A 109 15.30 7.24 -13.91
N SER A 110 16.10 6.62 -14.80
CA SER A 110 17.14 5.66 -14.43
C SER A 110 18.26 6.31 -13.61
N SER A 111 18.78 7.45 -14.07
CA SER A 111 19.82 8.22 -13.38
C SER A 111 19.35 8.72 -12.00
N ALA A 112 18.08 9.11 -11.88
CA ALA A 112 17.52 9.61 -10.62
C ALA A 112 17.56 8.58 -9.49
N VAL A 113 17.26 7.32 -9.78
CA VAL A 113 17.29 6.25 -8.76
C VAL A 113 18.71 5.80 -8.42
N MET A 114 19.73 6.23 -9.19
CA MET A 114 21.14 5.98 -8.89
C MET A 114 21.81 7.07 -8.02
N LEU A 115 21.13 8.19 -7.72
CA LEU A 115 21.67 9.28 -6.88
C LEU A 115 21.96 8.88 -5.42
N GLY A 116 21.64 7.64 -5.04
CA GLY A 116 21.88 7.07 -3.74
C GLY A 116 21.56 5.58 -3.73
N THR A 117 21.37 5.00 -2.56
CA THR A 117 21.04 3.57 -2.43
C THR A 117 19.54 3.35 -2.53
N ALA A 118 19.03 3.28 -3.77
CA ALA A 118 17.59 3.13 -3.99
C ALA A 118 17.07 1.76 -3.53
N PRO A 119 15.96 1.72 -2.76
CA PRO A 119 15.27 0.47 -2.48
C PRO A 119 14.57 -0.06 -3.74
N ILE A 120 14.39 -1.38 -3.82
CA ILE A 120 13.85 -2.08 -5.00
C ILE A 120 12.52 -1.49 -5.49
N TRP A 121 11.64 -1.09 -4.58
CA TRP A 121 10.34 -0.51 -4.94
C TRP A 121 10.47 0.86 -5.62
N VAL A 122 11.52 1.64 -5.33
CA VAL A 122 11.80 2.90 -6.03
C VAL A 122 12.26 2.64 -7.46
N ILE A 123 13.09 1.60 -7.66
CA ILE A 123 13.51 1.14 -8.99
C ILE A 123 12.29 0.67 -9.80
N ALA A 124 11.37 -0.05 -9.17
CA ALA A 124 10.11 -0.47 -9.79
C ALA A 124 9.23 0.73 -10.20
N ASN A 125 9.14 1.77 -9.35
CA ASN A 125 8.42 2.99 -9.68
C ASN A 125 9.03 3.77 -10.86
N ALA A 126 10.36 3.86 -10.93
CA ALA A 126 11.04 4.46 -12.08
C ALA A 126 10.77 3.66 -13.37
N SER A 127 10.74 2.33 -13.29
CA SER A 127 10.37 1.47 -14.42
C SER A 127 8.93 1.68 -14.89
N ALA A 128 8.00 1.88 -13.96
CA ALA A 128 6.61 2.21 -14.26
C ALA A 128 6.47 3.60 -14.92
N ALA A 129 7.21 4.61 -14.43
CA ALA A 129 7.27 5.93 -15.04
C ALA A 129 7.83 5.89 -16.48
N SER A 130 8.96 5.20 -16.68
CA SER A 130 9.54 4.98 -18.01
C SER A 130 8.57 4.30 -18.97
N SER A 131 7.82 3.30 -18.49
CA SER A 131 6.78 2.64 -19.28
C SER A 131 5.66 3.61 -19.69
N ALA A 132 5.24 4.51 -18.80
CA ALA A 132 4.24 5.52 -19.11
C ALA A 132 4.75 6.53 -20.15
N TYR A 133 6.01 6.95 -20.08
CA TYR A 133 6.62 7.87 -21.05
C TYR A 133 6.68 7.25 -22.45
N LEU A 134 7.21 6.02 -22.55
CA LEU A 134 7.29 5.30 -23.82
C LEU A 134 5.91 4.99 -24.41
N ALA A 135 4.92 4.68 -23.56
CA ALA A 135 3.55 4.44 -24.02
C ALA A 135 2.91 5.70 -24.62
N ALA A 136 3.17 6.88 -24.04
CA ALA A 136 2.65 8.15 -24.54
C ALA A 136 3.24 8.57 -25.89
N ALA A 137 4.50 8.21 -26.16
CA ALA A 137 5.18 8.55 -27.41
C ALA A 137 4.81 7.64 -28.59
N ARG A 138 4.12 6.51 -28.36
CA ARG A 138 3.73 5.61 -29.45
C ARG A 138 2.65 6.27 -30.32
N PRO A 139 2.86 6.40 -31.64
CA PRO A 139 1.80 6.87 -32.53
C PRO A 139 0.64 5.89 -32.45
N SER A 140 -0.55 6.42 -32.11
CA SER A 140 -1.79 5.63 -32.08
C SER A 140 -1.94 4.82 -33.38
N CYS A 141 -1.79 3.49 -33.30
CA CYS A 141 -2.14 2.62 -34.40
C CYS A 141 -3.61 2.87 -34.75
N GLN A 142 -3.84 3.18 -36.03
CA GLN A 142 -5.13 3.53 -36.61
C GLN A 142 -6.25 2.62 -36.08
N ARG A 143 -7.27 3.22 -35.46
CA ARG A 143 -8.60 2.58 -35.41
C ARG A 143 -9.09 2.47 -36.85
N VAL A 144 -9.20 1.25 -37.34
CA VAL A 144 -9.88 0.94 -38.60
C VAL A 144 -11.31 1.51 -38.53
N PRO A 145 -11.80 2.25 -39.54
CA PRO A 145 -13.18 2.73 -39.53
C PRO A 145 -14.12 1.55 -39.76
N THR A 146 -14.95 1.23 -38.78
CA THR A 146 -16.04 0.27 -38.96
C THR A 146 -17.12 0.89 -39.84
N LEU A 147 -17.08 0.58 -41.14
CA LEU A 147 -18.17 0.87 -42.07
C LEU A 147 -19.37 -0.03 -41.75
N LEU A 148 -20.55 0.60 -41.64
CA LEU A 148 -21.85 -0.06 -41.57
C LEU A 148 -22.04 -1.10 -42.70
N GLY A 149 -22.57 -2.26 -42.34
CA GLY A 149 -23.43 -3.04 -43.24
C GLY A 149 -23.32 -4.56 -43.09
N GLY A 150 -24.26 -5.19 -42.38
CA GLY A 150 -24.49 -6.64 -42.49
C GLY A 150 -25.17 -7.28 -41.28
N LYS A 151 -26.35 -7.88 -41.51
CA LYS A 151 -27.22 -8.49 -40.49
C LYS A 151 -26.72 -9.86 -40.00
N ALA A 152 -27.08 -10.14 -38.74
CA ALA A 152 -27.54 -11.41 -38.13
C ALA A 152 -26.62 -12.64 -38.15
N GLY A 153 -26.28 -13.12 -36.94
CA GLY A 153 -25.75 -14.46 -36.68
C GLY A 153 -25.59 -14.73 -35.18
N THR A 154 -26.15 -15.83 -34.72
CA THR A 154 -26.37 -16.31 -33.34
C THR A 154 -25.11 -16.61 -32.50
N ARG A 155 -25.26 -16.46 -31.16
CA ARG A 155 -24.51 -16.94 -29.95
C ARG A 155 -23.75 -18.31 -30.05
N PRO A 156 -23.02 -18.82 -29.01
CA PRO A 156 -22.59 -18.29 -27.68
C PRO A 156 -21.12 -18.61 -27.25
N GLY A 157 -20.62 -18.04 -26.13
CA GLY A 157 -19.51 -18.63 -25.33
C GLY A 157 -18.56 -17.63 -24.64
N SER A 158 -18.61 -17.58 -23.30
CA SER A 158 -17.98 -16.69 -22.30
C SER A 158 -16.49 -17.00 -22.00
N PRO A 159 -15.80 -16.42 -20.97
CA PRO A 159 -15.99 -15.15 -20.23
C PRO A 159 -14.68 -14.33 -20.01
N ASP A 160 -14.84 -13.06 -19.62
CA ASP A 160 -13.78 -12.12 -19.18
C ASP A 160 -13.98 -11.80 -17.67
N PRO A 161 -12.94 -11.65 -16.82
CA PRO A 161 -13.09 -11.53 -15.37
C PRO A 161 -13.29 -10.08 -14.85
N MET A 162 -14.45 -9.90 -14.20
CA MET A 162 -14.70 -9.25 -12.89
C MET A 162 -14.14 -7.86 -12.54
N ARG A 163 -15.06 -6.86 -12.62
CA ARG A 163 -15.23 -5.76 -11.65
C ARG A 163 -16.31 -6.14 -10.61
N PRO A 164 -16.25 -5.69 -9.35
CA PRO A 164 -17.34 -5.89 -8.38
C PRO A 164 -18.47 -4.86 -8.59
N SER A 165 -19.72 -5.33 -8.55
CA SER A 165 -20.95 -4.52 -8.64
C SER A 165 -21.78 -4.65 -7.36
N ILE A 166 -22.31 -3.52 -6.88
CA ILE A 166 -23.32 -3.40 -5.80
C ILE A 166 -24.70 -3.84 -6.36
N PRO A 167 -25.58 -4.50 -5.59
CA PRO A 167 -26.83 -5.05 -6.11
C PRO A 167 -27.92 -3.98 -6.25
N GLY A 168 -28.56 -3.91 -7.41
CA GLY A 168 -29.77 -3.13 -7.63
C GLY A 168 -30.61 -3.63 -8.82
N ALA A 169 -31.90 -3.79 -8.55
CA ALA A 169 -33.04 -3.89 -9.46
C ALA A 169 -33.41 -5.27 -10.08
N VAL A 170 -34.59 -5.72 -9.63
CA VAL A 170 -35.47 -6.79 -10.11
C VAL A 170 -36.11 -6.47 -11.48
N ASP A 171 -36.37 -7.52 -12.27
CA ASP A 171 -36.96 -7.48 -13.63
C ASP A 171 -38.48 -7.12 -13.62
N PRO A 172 -38.95 -6.19 -14.47
CA PRO A 172 -40.30 -5.61 -14.45
C PRO A 172 -41.43 -6.43 -15.13
N ARG A 173 -41.49 -7.76 -14.96
CA ARG A 173 -42.61 -8.57 -15.52
C ARG A 173 -43.30 -9.55 -14.58
N LEU A 174 -43.12 -9.38 -13.27
CA LEU A 174 -43.78 -10.21 -12.27
C LEU A 174 -44.62 -9.40 -11.27
N LEU A 175 -45.47 -8.49 -11.77
CA LEU A 175 -46.43 -7.74 -10.96
C LEU A 175 -47.64 -7.36 -11.84
N ASP A 176 -48.37 -8.38 -12.31
CA ASP A 176 -49.65 -8.20 -13.01
C ASP A 176 -50.78 -9.02 -12.36
N LEU A 177 -50.60 -9.39 -11.10
CA LEU A 177 -51.66 -9.95 -10.26
C LEU A 177 -51.62 -9.23 -8.92
N VAL A 178 -52.73 -8.56 -8.63
CA VAL A 178 -53.05 -7.83 -7.38
C VAL A 178 -52.59 -6.37 -7.36
N ARG A 179 -53.32 -5.49 -8.08
CA ARG A 179 -54.07 -4.39 -7.43
C ARG A 179 -54.89 -3.57 -8.43
N GLN A 180 -56.19 -3.84 -8.43
CA GLN A 180 -57.22 -2.83 -8.73
C GLN A 180 -57.44 -1.98 -7.47
N ASP A 181 -57.42 -0.66 -7.67
CA ASP A 181 -58.22 0.42 -7.03
C ASP A 181 -57.40 1.69 -6.72
N GLN A 182 -57.40 2.60 -7.72
CA GLN A 182 -57.68 4.06 -7.70
C GLN A 182 -57.11 5.03 -6.62
N PRO A 183 -57.14 6.38 -6.80
CA PRO A 183 -57.21 7.23 -8.01
C PRO A 183 -56.21 8.42 -8.02
N GLU A 184 -56.30 9.23 -9.09
CA GLU A 184 -55.56 10.46 -9.42
C GLU A 184 -55.88 11.68 -8.54
N ALA A 185 -54.95 12.65 -8.47
CA ALA A 185 -55.28 14.05 -8.17
C ALA A 185 -54.32 15.06 -8.84
N ARG A 186 -54.86 15.89 -9.73
CA ARG A 186 -54.37 17.22 -10.10
C ARG A 186 -55.53 18.22 -9.95
N GLY A 187 -55.27 19.36 -9.31
CA GLY A 187 -55.93 20.64 -9.66
C GLY A 187 -56.58 21.47 -8.54
N GLY A 188 -55.90 22.55 -8.15
CA GLY A 188 -56.50 23.89 -7.98
C GLY A 188 -57.11 24.29 -6.62
N PRO A 189 -57.18 25.61 -6.29
CA PRO A 189 -56.96 26.12 -4.93
C PRO A 189 -58.15 26.89 -4.31
N ALA A 190 -57.92 27.33 -3.05
CA ALA A 190 -58.54 28.45 -2.32
C ALA A 190 -59.59 28.13 -1.22
N GLY A 191 -59.39 28.79 -0.05
CA GLY A 191 -60.45 29.18 0.89
C GLY A 191 -60.48 28.48 2.26
N THR A 192 -59.91 29.11 3.28
CA THR A 192 -60.33 28.98 4.70
C THR A 192 -61.71 29.67 4.90
N PRO A 193 -62.45 29.52 6.04
CA PRO A 193 -62.25 28.69 7.24
C PRO A 193 -63.53 27.96 7.77
N ALA A 194 -63.39 27.34 8.96
CA ALA A 194 -64.37 27.27 10.07
C ALA A 194 -65.14 25.95 10.37
N HIS A 195 -64.87 25.51 11.61
CA HIS A 195 -65.76 24.90 12.62
C HIS A 195 -66.13 23.40 12.65
N ASP A 196 -65.95 22.89 13.87
CA ASP A 196 -66.65 21.81 14.58
C ASP A 196 -66.18 20.34 14.49
N ALA A 197 -65.43 19.99 15.56
CA ALA A 197 -65.86 19.10 16.64
C ALA A 197 -65.84 17.56 16.46
N LEU A 198 -65.09 16.97 17.40
CA LEU A 198 -65.25 15.67 18.08
C LEU A 198 -64.69 14.41 17.40
N GLY A 199 -63.70 13.80 18.08
CA GLY A 199 -63.32 12.39 17.87
C GLY A 199 -61.92 12.05 18.36
N THR A 200 -61.77 11.83 19.66
CA THR A 200 -60.55 11.40 20.35
C THR A 200 -60.00 10.07 19.80
N ALA A 201 -58.72 10.02 19.42
CA ALA A 201 -57.93 8.80 19.35
C ALA A 201 -56.46 9.12 19.63
N ALA A 202 -55.86 8.36 20.56
CA ALA A 202 -54.53 8.56 21.09
C ALA A 202 -53.40 8.40 20.03
N PRO A 203 -52.24 9.05 20.19
CA PRO A 203 -51.10 8.83 19.30
C PRO A 203 -50.43 7.50 19.62
N THR A 204 -50.34 6.63 18.62
CA THR A 204 -49.47 5.45 18.63
C THR A 204 -48.02 5.90 18.48
N GLU A 205 -47.18 5.58 19.47
CA GLU A 205 -45.73 5.75 19.43
C GLU A 205 -45.10 4.90 18.30
N PRO A 206 -44.00 5.37 17.68
CA PRO A 206 -43.25 4.58 16.71
C PRO A 206 -42.55 3.39 17.39
N PRO A 207 -42.33 2.27 16.65
CA PRO A 207 -41.83 1.04 17.24
C PRO A 207 -40.39 1.19 17.71
N THR A 208 -40.17 0.85 18.98
CA THR A 208 -38.86 0.71 19.62
C THR A 208 -38.04 -0.34 18.88
N GLU A 209 -36.91 0.10 18.32
CA GLU A 209 -35.90 -0.77 17.73
C GLU A 209 -35.36 -1.69 18.83
N ALA A 210 -35.54 -2.99 18.66
CA ALA A 210 -35.19 -3.99 19.66
C ALA A 210 -33.67 -3.93 19.96
N GLU A 211 -33.32 -3.58 21.19
CA GLU A 211 -31.95 -3.67 21.71
C GLU A 211 -31.44 -5.11 21.53
N LYS A 212 -30.36 -5.25 20.76
CA LYS A 212 -29.58 -6.49 20.70
C LYS A 212 -29.19 -6.89 22.13
N PRO A 213 -29.26 -8.18 22.51
CA PRO A 213 -28.86 -8.62 23.84
C PRO A 213 -27.44 -8.13 24.14
N ALA A 214 -27.27 -7.39 25.23
CA ALA A 214 -25.97 -6.89 25.64
C ALA A 214 -25.01 -8.08 25.83
N GLU A 215 -23.97 -8.14 25.00
CA GLU A 215 -22.89 -9.09 25.18
C GLU A 215 -22.36 -9.01 26.62
N PRO A 216 -22.05 -10.15 27.27
CA PRO A 216 -21.53 -10.15 28.63
C PRO A 216 -20.30 -9.24 28.69
N GLN A 217 -20.35 -8.25 29.59
CA GLN A 217 -19.27 -7.27 29.72
C GLN A 217 -18.03 -7.98 30.25
N ARG A 218 -17.00 -8.06 29.40
CA ARG A 218 -15.68 -8.60 29.76
C ARG A 218 -15.06 -7.75 30.86
N SER A 219 -14.40 -8.39 31.82
CA SER A 219 -13.78 -7.67 32.94
C SER A 219 -12.49 -6.97 32.51
N VAL A 220 -12.04 -5.98 33.29
CA VAL A 220 -10.75 -5.30 33.05
C VAL A 220 -9.60 -6.31 33.12
N GLU A 221 -9.66 -7.23 34.08
CA GLU A 221 -8.66 -8.29 34.28
C GLU A 221 -8.60 -9.25 33.10
N GLU A 222 -9.74 -9.65 32.54
CA GLU A 222 -9.80 -10.52 31.36
C GLU A 222 -9.17 -9.85 30.12
N LEU A 223 -9.44 -8.56 29.92
CA LEU A 223 -8.89 -7.81 28.78
C LEU A 223 -7.40 -7.52 28.94
N LEU A 224 -6.94 -7.24 30.16
CA LEU A 224 -5.51 -7.11 30.44
C LEU A 224 -4.79 -8.45 30.30
N ALA A 225 -5.40 -9.56 30.70
CA ALA A 225 -4.84 -10.90 30.48
C ALA A 225 -4.72 -11.22 28.98
N GLU A 226 -5.71 -10.85 28.17
CA GLU A 226 -5.62 -10.98 26.71
C GLU A 226 -4.49 -10.13 26.13
N LEU A 227 -4.35 -8.87 26.56
CA LEU A 227 -3.25 -8.01 26.18
C LEU A 227 -1.89 -8.62 26.56
N ASP A 228 -1.76 -9.14 27.79
CA ASP A 228 -0.54 -9.72 28.32
C ASP A 228 -0.15 -11.03 27.59
N ALA A 229 -1.15 -11.77 27.10
CA ALA A 229 -0.97 -12.97 26.29
C ALA A 229 -0.50 -12.68 24.85
N MET A 230 -0.69 -11.46 24.33
CA MET A 230 -0.17 -11.10 23.01
C MET A 230 1.35 -11.23 22.96
N ILE A 231 1.89 -11.74 21.85
CA ILE A 231 3.34 -11.94 21.71
C ILE A 231 4.05 -10.58 21.68
N GLY A 232 5.17 -10.48 22.41
CA GLY A 232 6.00 -9.27 22.50
C GLY A 232 5.33 -8.08 23.18
N LEU A 233 5.49 -6.89 22.59
CA LEU A 233 4.80 -5.65 22.99
C LEU A 233 5.08 -5.19 24.44
N ALA A 234 6.27 -5.48 24.99
CA ALA A 234 6.59 -5.21 26.39
C ALA A 234 6.37 -3.73 26.80
N ARG A 235 6.78 -2.78 25.95
CA ARG A 235 6.56 -1.33 26.18
C ARG A 235 5.09 -0.96 26.17
N VAL A 236 4.35 -1.45 25.18
CA VAL A 236 2.91 -1.20 25.01
C VAL A 236 2.13 -1.74 26.21
N LYS A 237 2.38 -2.99 26.62
CA LYS A 237 1.76 -3.61 27.80
C LYS A 237 2.00 -2.74 29.04
N LYS A 238 3.25 -2.38 29.30
CA LYS A 238 3.62 -1.55 30.46
C LYS A 238 2.88 -0.20 30.46
N GLU A 239 2.80 0.47 29.32
CA GLU A 239 2.13 1.76 29.22
C GLU A 239 0.61 1.62 29.40
N ILE A 240 -0.02 0.60 28.82
CA ILE A 240 -1.47 0.37 29.01
C ILE A 240 -1.78 0.05 30.49
N HIS A 241 -1.00 -0.81 31.14
CA HIS A 241 -1.15 -1.08 32.57
C HIS A 241 -1.00 0.20 33.40
N ARG A 242 -0.06 1.09 33.05
CA ARG A 242 0.10 2.40 33.70
C ARG A 242 -1.14 3.28 33.53
N GLN A 243 -1.70 3.33 32.32
CA GLN A 243 -2.92 4.10 32.03
C GLN A 243 -4.13 3.55 32.80
N VAL A 244 -4.31 2.23 32.82
CA VAL A 244 -5.38 1.59 33.60
C VAL A 244 -5.26 1.92 35.09
N ALA A 245 -4.05 1.86 35.65
CA ALA A 245 -3.83 2.24 37.05
C ALA A 245 -4.20 3.70 37.32
N LEU A 246 -3.81 4.62 36.43
CA LEU A 246 -4.15 6.04 36.53
C LEU A 246 -5.67 6.26 36.51
N LEU A 247 -6.35 5.67 35.54
CA LEU A 247 -7.81 5.80 35.35
C LEU A 247 -8.58 5.14 36.49
N THR A 248 -8.09 4.03 37.04
CA THR A 248 -8.67 3.36 38.20
C THR A 248 -8.61 4.28 39.44
N VAL A 249 -7.47 4.93 39.68
CA VAL A 249 -7.34 5.90 40.77
C VAL A 249 -8.22 7.14 40.54
N GLU A 250 -8.32 7.62 39.31
CA GLU A 250 -9.22 8.73 38.94
C GLU A 250 -10.67 8.42 39.28
N LYS A 251 -11.12 7.20 38.96
CA LYS A 251 -12.45 6.69 39.29
C LYS A 251 -12.67 6.62 40.80
N MET A 252 -11.75 6.01 41.55
CA MET A 252 -11.82 5.93 43.01
C MET A 252 -11.88 7.32 43.67
N ARG A 253 -11.13 8.30 43.16
CA ARG A 253 -11.17 9.69 43.64
C ARG A 253 -12.54 10.31 43.41
N THR A 254 -13.11 10.11 42.22
CA THR A 254 -14.42 10.65 41.84
C THR A 254 -15.54 10.03 42.69
N GLU A 255 -15.50 8.71 42.92
CA GLU A 255 -16.42 7.99 43.80
C GLU A 255 -16.30 8.44 45.27
N ALA A 256 -15.10 8.82 45.71
CA ALA A 256 -14.86 9.43 47.02
C ALA A 256 -15.26 10.91 47.10
N GLY A 257 -15.85 11.50 46.05
CA GLY A 257 -16.24 12.91 45.99
C GLY A 257 -15.06 13.89 45.89
N LEU A 258 -13.86 13.41 45.58
CA LEU A 258 -12.68 14.23 45.38
C LEU A 258 -12.65 14.77 43.95
N LYS A 259 -12.12 15.98 43.79
CA LYS A 259 -11.83 16.52 42.45
C LYS A 259 -10.70 15.72 41.82
N ALA A 260 -10.97 15.13 40.66
CA ALA A 260 -9.97 14.55 39.78
C ALA A 260 -9.54 15.58 38.72
N PRO A 261 -8.25 15.67 38.38
CA PRO A 261 -7.81 16.39 37.19
C PRO A 261 -8.44 15.73 35.96
N LYS A 262 -9.04 16.52 35.08
CA LYS A 262 -9.56 16.01 33.80
C LYS A 262 -8.39 15.85 32.84
N MET A 263 -7.89 14.63 32.74
CA MET A 263 -6.79 14.29 31.85
C MET A 263 -7.32 13.95 30.46
N SER A 264 -6.53 14.24 29.43
CA SER A 264 -6.83 13.75 28.09
C SER A 264 -6.69 12.24 28.03
N ARG A 265 -7.61 11.58 27.32
CA ARG A 265 -7.65 10.12 27.14
C ARG A 265 -7.22 9.69 25.73
N HIS A 266 -6.90 10.66 24.86
CA HIS A 266 -6.50 10.40 23.47
C HIS A 266 -5.04 9.92 23.41
N LEU A 267 -4.75 8.99 22.50
CA LEU A 267 -3.46 8.30 22.42
C LEU A 267 -2.84 8.45 21.03
N VAL A 268 -1.51 8.45 20.98
CA VAL A 268 -0.73 8.36 19.73
C VAL A 268 -0.05 7.00 19.68
N PHE A 269 -0.32 6.21 18.65
CA PHE A 269 0.34 4.92 18.43
C PHE A 269 1.38 5.08 17.32
N VAL A 270 2.66 4.94 17.65
CA VAL A 270 3.75 5.04 16.66
C VAL A 270 4.43 3.70 16.48
N GLY A 271 4.71 3.31 15.24
CA GLY A 271 5.46 2.09 14.92
C GLY A 271 5.16 1.56 13.52
N ASN A 272 5.98 0.63 13.06
CA ASN A 272 5.87 0.08 11.70
C ASN A 272 4.58 -0.72 11.48
N PRO A 273 4.15 -0.97 10.23
CA PRO A 273 2.99 -1.79 9.92
C PRO A 273 3.13 -3.19 10.52
N GLY A 274 2.00 -3.75 10.96
CA GLY A 274 1.93 -5.12 11.47
C GLY A 274 2.48 -5.33 12.88
N THR A 275 2.76 -4.27 13.65
CA THR A 275 3.14 -4.35 15.06
C THR A 275 1.94 -4.46 16.03
N GLY A 276 0.71 -4.68 15.52
CA GLY A 276 -0.46 -4.92 16.37
C GLY A 276 -1.22 -3.68 16.86
N LYS A 277 -0.94 -2.48 16.31
CA LYS A 277 -1.61 -1.21 16.68
C LYS A 277 -3.14 -1.29 16.73
N THR A 278 -3.78 -1.72 15.65
CA THR A 278 -5.25 -1.82 15.56
C THR A 278 -5.83 -2.85 16.54
N THR A 279 -5.14 -3.98 16.73
CA THR A 279 -5.54 -5.00 17.71
C THR A 279 -5.51 -4.45 19.13
N VAL A 280 -4.44 -3.74 19.49
CA VAL A 280 -4.32 -3.10 20.80
C VAL A 280 -5.35 -1.98 20.98
N ALA A 281 -5.64 -1.20 19.94
CA ALA A 281 -6.67 -0.16 19.99
C ALA A 281 -8.05 -0.74 20.34
N ARG A 282 -8.39 -1.91 19.80
CA ARG A 282 -9.62 -2.64 20.13
C ARG A 282 -9.67 -3.03 21.61
N LEU A 283 -8.56 -3.55 22.15
CA LEU A 283 -8.45 -3.90 23.57
C LEU A 283 -8.59 -2.67 24.47
N VAL A 284 -7.94 -1.54 24.12
CA VAL A 284 -8.08 -0.28 24.85
C VAL A 284 -9.54 0.16 24.92
N GLY A 285 -10.28 0.08 23.81
CA GLY A 285 -11.73 0.38 23.79
C GLY A 285 -12.53 -0.50 24.74
N GLY A 286 -12.26 -1.81 24.75
CA GLY A 286 -12.85 -2.75 25.70
C GLY A 286 -12.51 -2.43 27.15
N ILE A 287 -11.24 -2.12 27.44
CA ILE A 287 -10.76 -1.82 28.80
C ILE A 287 -11.44 -0.55 29.32
N TYR A 288 -11.53 0.49 28.50
CA TYR A 288 -12.18 1.74 28.87
C TYR A 288 -13.69 1.57 29.09
N ARG A 289 -14.33 0.68 28.32
CA ARG A 289 -15.72 0.28 28.58
C ARG A 289 -15.86 -0.44 29.92
N ALA A 290 -15.00 -1.41 30.20
CA ALA A 290 -15.03 -2.17 31.46
C ALA A 290 -14.76 -1.28 32.69
N LEU A 291 -13.94 -0.23 32.54
CA LEU A 291 -13.74 0.79 33.58
C LEU A 291 -14.93 1.74 33.75
N GLY A 292 -15.89 1.75 32.82
CA GLY A 292 -17.05 2.64 32.81
C GLY A 292 -16.76 4.04 32.25
N LEU A 293 -15.67 4.18 31.49
CA LEU A 293 -15.31 5.44 30.82
C LEU A 293 -16.00 5.58 29.46
N LEU A 294 -16.22 4.46 28.77
CA LEU A 294 -16.87 4.41 27.47
C LEU A 294 -18.17 3.59 27.56
N PRO A 295 -19.30 4.10 27.06
CA PRO A 295 -20.56 3.36 26.99
C PRO A 295 -20.49 2.02 26.26
N THR A 296 -19.85 1.97 25.09
CA THR A 296 -19.84 0.78 24.20
C THR A 296 -18.46 0.19 24.01
N GLY A 297 -17.40 1.01 24.00
CA GLY A 297 -16.03 0.56 23.73
C GLY A 297 -15.80 0.07 22.30
N GLN A 298 -16.69 0.40 21.37
CA GLN A 298 -16.55 0.04 19.96
C GLN A 298 -15.29 0.68 19.35
N LEU A 299 -14.71 0.02 18.35
CA LEU A 299 -13.59 0.57 17.57
C LEU A 299 -14.11 0.93 16.18
N VAL A 300 -14.00 2.21 15.80
CA VAL A 300 -14.23 2.70 14.44
C VAL A 300 -12.87 3.06 13.86
N GLU A 301 -12.42 2.25 12.90
CA GLU A 301 -11.17 2.45 12.18
C GLU A 301 -11.43 3.24 10.90
N VAL A 302 -10.62 4.27 10.66
CA VAL A 302 -10.70 5.12 9.47
C VAL A 302 -9.34 5.55 8.94
N ASP A 303 -9.31 5.94 7.67
CA ASP A 303 -8.16 6.57 7.03
C ASP A 303 -8.47 8.02 6.54
N ARG A 304 -7.52 8.65 5.85
CA ARG A 304 -7.69 9.99 5.26
C ARG A 304 -8.91 10.08 4.35
N SER A 305 -9.15 9.06 3.51
CA SER A 305 -10.21 9.06 2.50
C SER A 305 -11.60 9.10 3.13
N GLU A 306 -11.76 8.63 4.36
CA GLU A 306 -13.01 8.65 5.11
C GLU A 306 -13.23 9.96 5.87
N LEU A 307 -12.18 10.70 6.17
CA LEU A 307 -12.28 11.99 6.89
C LEU A 307 -12.37 13.19 5.93
N VAL A 308 -11.66 13.13 4.80
CA VAL A 308 -11.54 14.23 3.85
C VAL A 308 -12.52 14.05 2.68
N ALA A 309 -13.21 15.13 2.28
CA ALA A 309 -14.10 15.15 1.12
C ALA A 309 -13.41 15.80 -0.09
N GLY A 310 -13.88 15.47 -1.30
CA GLY A 310 -13.34 16.04 -2.54
C GLY A 310 -13.83 17.46 -2.86
N TYR A 311 -14.79 17.99 -2.10
CA TYR A 311 -15.43 19.29 -2.35
C TYR A 311 -15.35 20.19 -1.11
N VAL A 312 -15.17 21.49 -1.34
CA VAL A 312 -15.08 22.52 -0.28
C VAL A 312 -16.31 22.51 0.62
N GLY A 313 -16.08 22.55 1.93
CA GLY A 313 -17.13 22.65 2.96
C GLY A 313 -17.82 21.33 3.31
N GLN A 314 -17.44 20.21 2.67
CA GLN A 314 -17.97 18.88 3.02
C GLN A 314 -17.07 18.14 4.02
N THR A 315 -15.80 18.51 4.13
CA THR A 315 -14.83 17.81 4.98
C THR A 315 -15.17 17.90 6.45
N ALA A 316 -15.56 19.08 6.95
CA ALA A 316 -16.01 19.23 8.34
C ALA A 316 -17.22 18.33 8.65
N MET A 317 -18.23 18.31 7.77
CA MET A 317 -19.41 17.45 7.97
C MET A 317 -19.03 15.98 7.99
N LYS A 318 -18.21 15.53 7.03
CA LYS A 318 -17.76 14.15 6.93
C LYS A 318 -16.95 13.70 8.14
N THR A 319 -16.02 14.55 8.60
CA THR A 319 -15.23 14.29 9.81
C THR A 319 -16.12 14.21 11.05
N ALA A 320 -17.07 15.12 11.21
CA ALA A 320 -18.00 15.11 12.34
C ALA A 320 -18.92 13.87 12.33
N GLU A 321 -19.40 13.43 11.15
CA GLU A 321 -20.18 12.19 11.02
C GLU A 321 -19.38 10.95 11.42
N VAL A 322 -18.11 10.89 11.05
CA VAL A 322 -17.21 9.80 11.46
C VAL A 322 -16.98 9.83 12.98
N CYS A 323 -16.76 11.01 13.56
CA CYS A 323 -16.62 11.16 15.02
C CYS A 323 -17.90 10.71 15.74
N ALA A 324 -19.08 11.10 15.23
CA ALA A 324 -20.37 10.73 15.79
C ALA A 324 -20.61 9.21 15.76
N LYS A 325 -20.13 8.50 14.73
CA LYS A 325 -20.17 7.03 14.68
C LYS A 325 -19.30 6.39 15.76
N ALA A 326 -18.19 7.04 16.11
CA ALA A 326 -17.25 6.55 17.11
C ALA A 326 -17.61 6.97 18.56
N THR A 327 -18.56 7.90 18.74
CA THR A 327 -19.06 8.30 20.06
C THR A 327 -19.51 7.08 20.85
N GLY A 328 -19.16 7.07 22.14
CA GLY A 328 -19.33 5.93 23.04
C GLY A 328 -18.17 4.93 23.01
N GLY A 329 -17.18 5.12 22.11
CA GLY A 329 -16.10 4.20 21.83
C GLY A 329 -14.78 4.89 21.48
N VAL A 330 -14.04 4.26 20.55
CA VAL A 330 -12.72 4.67 20.08
C VAL A 330 -12.76 4.94 18.58
N LEU A 331 -12.34 6.14 18.18
CA LEU A 331 -11.99 6.46 16.80
C LEU A 331 -10.50 6.19 16.58
N PHE A 332 -10.17 5.27 15.69
CA PHE A 332 -8.80 4.95 15.31
C PHE A 332 -8.51 5.48 13.91
N ILE A 333 -7.54 6.38 13.79
CA ILE A 333 -7.15 7.00 12.53
C ILE A 333 -5.79 6.44 12.13
N ASP A 334 -5.76 5.56 11.14
CA ASP A 334 -4.50 5.02 10.62
C ASP A 334 -3.81 6.00 9.67
N GLU A 335 -2.48 5.96 9.67
CA GLU A 335 -1.60 6.88 8.95
C GLU A 335 -2.04 8.36 9.08
N ALA A 336 -2.30 8.81 10.31
CA ALA A 336 -2.90 10.11 10.59
C ALA A 336 -2.07 11.30 10.05
N TYR A 337 -0.76 11.12 9.84
CA TYR A 337 0.08 12.11 9.16
C TYR A 337 -0.36 12.40 7.71
N ALA A 338 -1.15 11.52 7.09
CA ALA A 338 -1.81 11.79 5.82
C ALA A 338 -2.77 12.97 5.93
N LEU A 339 -3.26 13.33 7.12
CA LEU A 339 -4.08 14.54 7.36
C LEU A 339 -3.24 15.83 7.50
N THR A 340 -1.99 15.82 7.07
CA THR A 340 -1.17 17.02 6.94
C THR A 340 -1.27 17.64 5.54
N GLY A 341 -0.91 18.91 5.41
CA GLY A 341 -0.80 19.59 4.12
C GLY A 341 -2.00 20.46 3.74
N ASP A 342 -2.83 19.99 2.81
CA ASP A 342 -3.82 20.83 2.12
C ASP A 342 -4.94 21.40 3.01
N GLN A 343 -5.69 22.37 2.46
CA GLN A 343 -6.76 23.07 3.18
C GLN A 343 -7.88 22.13 3.69
N TYR A 344 -8.12 21.01 3.00
CA TYR A 344 -9.16 20.06 3.38
C TYR A 344 -8.70 19.20 4.56
N ALA A 345 -7.45 18.77 4.54
CA ALA A 345 -6.83 18.06 5.64
C ALA A 345 -6.78 18.94 6.91
N GLN A 346 -6.46 20.23 6.75
CA GLN A 346 -6.53 21.19 7.86
C GLN A 346 -7.96 21.37 8.41
N GLU A 347 -8.97 21.41 7.54
CA GLU A 347 -10.38 21.45 7.94
C GLU A 347 -10.78 20.20 8.74
N ALA A 348 -10.35 19.02 8.31
CA ALA A 348 -10.56 17.76 9.03
C ALA A 348 -9.90 17.80 10.42
N VAL A 349 -8.63 18.21 10.52
CA VAL A 349 -7.91 18.33 11.80
C VAL A 349 -8.60 19.31 12.75
N ASN A 350 -9.01 20.48 12.25
CA ASN A 350 -9.69 21.47 13.07
C ASN A 350 -11.04 20.94 13.59
N THR A 351 -11.76 20.20 12.76
CA THR A 351 -13.01 19.55 13.14
C THR A 351 -12.75 18.47 14.18
N LEU A 352 -11.76 17.60 13.97
CA LEU A 352 -11.38 16.55 14.91
C LEU A 352 -11.03 17.13 16.29
N VAL A 353 -10.22 18.20 16.36
CA VAL A 353 -9.86 18.86 17.62
C VAL A 353 -11.08 19.41 18.36
N LYS A 354 -12.08 19.90 17.63
CA LYS A 354 -13.36 20.37 18.19
C LYS A 354 -14.16 19.19 18.74
N GLU A 355 -14.35 18.13 17.97
CA GLU A 355 -15.09 16.94 18.40
C GLU A 355 -14.42 16.27 19.62
N MET A 356 -13.09 16.25 19.68
CA MET A 356 -12.33 15.78 20.86
C MET A 356 -12.61 16.59 22.13
N GLU A 357 -12.94 17.89 22.02
CA GLU A 357 -13.32 18.70 23.19
C GLU A 357 -14.78 18.46 23.58
N ASP A 358 -15.67 18.52 22.59
CA ASP A 358 -17.12 18.44 22.78
C ASP A 358 -17.51 17.05 23.33
N HIS A 359 -16.80 16.00 22.90
CA HIS A 359 -17.04 14.59 23.26
C HIS A 359 -15.95 13.98 24.15
N ARG A 360 -15.24 14.79 24.96
CA ARG A 360 -14.10 14.27 25.74
C ARG A 360 -14.44 13.19 26.77
N GLU A 361 -15.71 13.06 27.16
CA GLU A 361 -16.16 12.12 28.19
C GLU A 361 -16.54 10.76 27.59
N ASP A 362 -16.93 10.71 26.31
CA ASP A 362 -17.49 9.54 25.64
C ASP A 362 -16.83 9.19 24.30
N LEU A 363 -15.84 9.95 23.83
CA LEU A 363 -15.03 9.66 22.65
C LEU A 363 -13.54 9.61 23.01
N VAL A 364 -12.89 8.49 22.66
CA VAL A 364 -11.43 8.39 22.65
C VAL A 364 -10.94 8.37 21.22
N VAL A 365 -9.86 9.10 20.95
CA VAL A 365 -9.24 9.16 19.62
C VAL A 365 -7.84 8.59 19.73
N ILE A 366 -7.53 7.65 18.87
CA ILE A 366 -6.21 7.06 18.73
C ILE A 366 -5.72 7.37 17.32
N VAL A 367 -4.63 8.12 17.21
CA VAL A 367 -3.98 8.41 15.92
C VAL A 367 -2.77 7.49 15.77
N ALA A 368 -2.62 6.85 14.62
CA ALA A 368 -1.56 5.89 14.36
C ALA A 368 -0.70 6.29 13.15
N GLY A 369 0.57 5.89 13.16
CA GLY A 369 1.46 6.09 12.01
C GLY A 369 2.93 5.77 12.30
N TYR A 370 3.80 6.11 11.36
CA TYR A 370 5.26 5.99 11.56
C TYR A 370 5.77 7.05 12.54
N PRO A 371 6.84 6.77 13.30
CA PRO A 371 7.36 7.69 14.32
C PRO A 371 7.66 9.10 13.78
N ASP A 372 8.47 9.23 12.73
CA ASP A 372 8.93 10.55 12.26
C ASP A 372 7.80 11.42 11.68
N PRO A 373 6.93 10.91 10.77
CA PRO A 373 5.80 11.69 10.26
C PRO A 373 4.80 12.10 11.35
N MET A 374 4.63 11.28 12.39
CA MET A 374 3.70 11.56 13.47
C MET A 374 4.16 12.74 14.34
N VAL A 375 5.46 12.96 14.51
CA VAL A 375 5.98 14.16 15.18
C VAL A 375 5.53 15.42 14.44
N GLY A 376 5.67 15.43 13.11
CA GLY A 376 5.22 16.55 12.26
C GLY A 376 3.71 16.78 12.32
N PHE A 377 2.92 15.70 12.28
CA PHE A 377 1.46 15.77 12.38
C PHE A 377 0.99 16.41 13.70
N ILE A 378 1.52 15.95 14.84
CA ILE A 378 1.14 16.50 16.15
C ILE A 378 1.58 17.96 16.30
N ALA A 379 2.75 18.32 15.74
CA ALA A 379 3.28 19.69 15.79
C ALA A 379 2.51 20.68 14.90
N GLN A 380 1.76 20.21 13.89
CA GLN A 380 1.05 21.05 12.94
C GLN A 380 -0.05 21.89 13.60
N ASN A 381 -0.67 21.39 14.68
CA ASN A 381 -1.78 22.06 15.35
C ASN A 381 -1.60 22.02 16.88
N PRO A 382 -1.49 23.17 17.56
CA PRO A 382 -1.38 23.22 19.03
C PRO A 382 -2.53 22.50 19.76
N GLY A 383 -3.72 22.46 19.15
CA GLY A 383 -4.87 21.71 19.65
C GLY A 383 -4.62 20.21 19.71
N LEU A 384 -3.97 19.63 18.69
CA LEU A 384 -3.54 18.23 18.71
C LEU A 384 -2.51 17.99 19.82
N ALA A 385 -1.45 18.79 19.86
CA ALA A 385 -0.40 18.66 20.88
C ALA A 385 -0.94 18.74 22.32
N SER A 386 -1.97 19.57 22.56
CA SER A 386 -2.60 19.69 23.89
C SER A 386 -3.43 18.47 24.30
N ARG A 387 -4.01 17.75 23.33
CA ARG A 387 -4.90 16.60 23.56
C ARG A 387 -4.15 15.28 23.49
N PHE A 388 -3.13 15.17 22.66
CA PHE A 388 -2.34 13.96 22.51
C PHE A 388 -1.11 13.98 23.44
N THR A 389 -1.35 13.77 24.73
CA THR A 389 -0.31 13.83 25.77
C THR A 389 0.40 12.50 26.00
N THR A 390 -0.08 11.40 25.40
CA THR A 390 0.47 10.06 25.61
C THR A 390 0.75 9.41 24.26
N THR A 391 2.02 9.07 24.05
CA THR A 391 2.50 8.34 22.89
C THR A 391 2.92 6.94 23.33
N ILE A 392 2.46 5.93 22.61
CA ILE A 392 2.79 4.53 22.79
C ILE A 392 3.60 4.08 21.58
N GLU A 393 4.85 3.69 21.83
CA GLU A 393 5.76 3.14 20.82
C GLU A 393 5.54 1.63 20.69
N PHE A 394 5.32 1.19 19.46
CA PHE A 394 5.21 -0.20 19.05
C PHE A 394 6.51 -0.60 18.35
N ASP A 395 7.38 -1.27 19.10
CA ASP A 395 8.64 -1.79 18.60
C ASP A 395 8.40 -2.89 17.56
N ASP A 396 9.36 -3.07 16.64
CA ASP A 396 9.36 -4.22 15.72
C ASP A 396 9.53 -5.52 16.49
N TYR A 397 8.92 -6.60 15.97
CA TYR A 397 9.08 -7.93 16.55
C TYR A 397 10.47 -8.50 16.21
N SER A 398 11.09 -9.10 17.21
CA SER A 398 12.27 -9.95 17.05
C SER A 398 11.95 -11.20 16.22
N ASP A 399 13.00 -11.86 15.70
CA ASP A 399 12.85 -13.10 14.93
C ASP A 399 12.10 -14.18 15.71
N ASP A 400 12.41 -14.31 17.01
CA ASP A 400 11.74 -15.27 17.90
C ASP A 400 10.26 -14.93 18.09
N GLU A 401 9.92 -13.65 18.23
CA GLU A 401 8.53 -13.21 18.32
C GLU A 401 7.76 -13.42 17.01
N LEU A 402 8.39 -13.23 15.84
CA LEU A 402 7.75 -13.46 14.54
C LEU A 402 7.52 -14.94 14.26
N LEU A 403 8.44 -15.81 14.68
CA LEU A 403 8.25 -17.26 14.66
C LEU A 403 7.10 -17.67 15.59
N ALA A 404 7.05 -17.13 16.81
CA ALA A 404 5.94 -17.39 17.72
C ALA A 404 4.60 -16.89 17.15
N ILE A 405 4.58 -15.76 16.43
CA ILE A 405 3.38 -15.27 15.74
C ILE A 405 2.96 -16.24 14.63
N LEU A 406 3.91 -16.75 13.84
CA LEU A 406 3.64 -17.77 12.83
C LEU A 406 3.04 -19.03 13.44
N ASP A 407 3.66 -19.55 14.51
CA ASP A 407 3.15 -20.72 15.25
C ASP A 407 1.72 -20.47 15.76
N SER A 408 1.46 -19.30 16.35
CA SER A 408 0.13 -18.94 16.86
C SER A 408 -0.93 -18.86 15.74
N ILE A 409 -0.59 -18.33 14.57
CA ILE A 409 -1.50 -18.28 13.41
C ILE A 409 -1.78 -19.69 12.88
N ALA A 410 -0.75 -20.54 12.80
CA ALA A 410 -0.86 -21.91 12.35
C ALA A 410 -1.75 -22.73 13.30
N GLU A 411 -1.47 -22.69 14.61
CA GLU A 411 -2.27 -23.38 15.64
C GLU A 411 -3.74 -22.95 15.61
N GLY A 412 -4.00 -21.65 15.46
CA GLY A 412 -5.37 -21.13 15.35
C GLY A 412 -6.13 -21.59 14.10
N SER A 413 -5.42 -22.15 13.11
CA SER A 413 -5.96 -22.70 11.87
C SER A 413 -5.85 -24.23 11.80
N ASP A 414 -5.61 -24.90 12.94
CA ASP A 414 -5.37 -26.34 13.05
C ASP A 414 -4.16 -26.85 12.23
N TYR A 415 -3.19 -25.99 11.93
CA TYR A 415 -1.89 -26.34 11.33
C TYR A 415 -0.80 -26.46 12.39
N GLU A 416 0.24 -27.23 12.10
CA GLU A 416 1.44 -27.38 12.92
C GLU A 416 2.69 -27.22 12.03
N VAL A 417 3.59 -26.33 12.43
CA VAL A 417 4.85 -26.07 11.71
C VAL A 417 5.93 -26.99 12.26
N THR A 418 6.56 -27.77 11.39
CA THR A 418 7.61 -28.71 11.79
C THR A 418 8.92 -27.99 12.15
N ASP A 419 9.82 -28.65 12.91
CA ASP A 419 11.05 -28.01 13.40
C ASP A 419 12.03 -27.62 12.28
N ASP A 420 12.08 -28.40 11.19
CA ASP A 420 12.83 -28.08 9.98
C ASP A 420 12.24 -26.87 9.25
N ALA A 421 10.90 -26.76 9.20
CA ALA A 421 10.22 -25.58 8.67
C ALA A 421 10.52 -24.34 9.51
N ARG A 422 10.47 -24.42 10.84
CA ARG A 422 10.85 -23.32 11.74
C ARG A 422 12.29 -22.86 11.51
N THR A 423 13.21 -23.81 11.38
CA THR A 423 14.62 -23.51 11.08
C THR A 423 14.76 -22.77 9.76
N ARG A 424 14.02 -23.19 8.73
CA ARG A 424 14.01 -22.52 7.42
C ARG A 424 13.45 -21.10 7.50
N VAL A 425 12.35 -20.90 8.22
CA VAL A 425 11.76 -19.58 8.41
C VAL A 425 12.70 -18.66 9.18
N ARG A 426 13.40 -19.18 10.20
CA ARG A 426 14.42 -18.41 10.93
C ARG A 426 15.50 -17.88 9.98
N HIS A 427 16.03 -18.73 9.10
CA HIS A 427 17.03 -18.28 8.12
C HIS A 427 16.50 -17.21 7.15
N GLN A 428 15.22 -17.29 6.75
CA GLN A 428 14.58 -16.23 5.96
C GLN A 428 14.48 -14.92 6.72
N LEU A 429 14.07 -14.96 8.00
CA LEU A 429 13.99 -13.78 8.87
C LEU A 429 15.36 -13.12 9.06
N GLU A 430 16.41 -13.92 9.30
CA GLU A 430 17.80 -13.46 9.44
C GLU A 430 18.32 -12.81 8.15
N ALA A 431 17.95 -13.34 6.99
CA ALA A 431 18.34 -12.81 5.68
C ALA A 431 17.53 -11.58 5.24
N THR A 432 16.35 -11.35 5.83
CA THR A 432 15.45 -10.27 5.41
C THR A 432 15.78 -8.96 6.13
N PRO A 433 16.12 -7.88 5.40
CA PRO A 433 16.41 -6.59 6.01
C PRO A 433 15.18 -6.01 6.76
N ARG A 434 15.40 -5.55 8.00
CA ARG A 434 14.37 -4.89 8.83
C ARG A 434 14.18 -3.44 8.43
N THR A 435 13.57 -3.25 7.26
CA THR A 435 13.18 -1.92 6.77
C THR A 435 11.84 -1.49 7.39
N PRO A 436 11.48 -0.19 7.36
CA PRO A 436 10.15 0.26 7.80
C PRO A 436 8.98 -0.41 7.07
N ALA A 437 9.22 -0.95 5.86
CA ALA A 437 8.24 -1.67 5.06
C ALA A 437 8.19 -3.19 5.34
N PHE A 438 8.98 -3.71 6.29
CA PHE A 438 9.08 -5.14 6.59
C PHE A 438 7.73 -5.80 6.92
N GLY A 439 6.82 -5.07 7.56
CA GLY A 439 5.44 -5.52 7.77
C GLY A 439 5.20 -6.40 9.00
N ASN A 440 6.22 -6.80 9.76
CA ASN A 440 6.12 -7.44 11.08
C ASN A 440 5.11 -8.62 11.11
N GLY A 441 4.05 -8.58 11.94
CA GLY A 441 3.05 -9.65 11.98
C GLY A 441 2.34 -9.89 10.64
N ARG A 442 2.30 -8.90 9.72
CA ARG A 442 1.85 -9.11 8.35
C ARG A 442 2.82 -10.00 7.56
N PHE A 443 4.13 -9.90 7.82
CA PHE A 443 5.12 -10.83 7.24
C PHE A 443 4.83 -12.28 7.66
N SER A 444 4.68 -12.55 8.96
CA SER A 444 4.35 -13.90 9.45
C SER A 444 3.03 -14.43 8.89
N ARG A 445 2.01 -13.56 8.76
CA ARG A 445 0.73 -13.92 8.12
C ARG A 445 0.88 -14.27 6.65
N ASN A 446 1.56 -13.43 5.87
CA ASN A 446 1.77 -13.68 4.44
C ASN A 446 2.57 -14.97 4.23
N LEU A 447 3.58 -15.20 5.08
CA LEU A 447 4.38 -16.42 5.06
C LEU A 447 3.54 -17.67 5.33
N PHE A 448 2.64 -17.61 6.32
CA PHE A 448 1.67 -18.67 6.58
C PHE A 448 0.73 -18.91 5.39
N GLU A 449 0.15 -17.84 4.82
CA GLU A 449 -0.76 -17.94 3.67
C GLU A 449 -0.07 -18.59 2.46
N HIS A 450 1.17 -18.21 2.18
CA HIS A 450 1.97 -18.82 1.12
C HIS A 450 2.28 -20.29 1.42
N ALA A 451 2.62 -20.63 2.67
CA ALA A 451 2.88 -22.01 3.08
C ALA A 451 1.64 -22.89 2.94
N VAL A 452 0.45 -22.40 3.31
CA VAL A 452 -0.82 -23.10 3.09
C VAL A 452 -1.08 -23.32 1.60
N GLY A 453 -0.81 -22.33 0.75
CA GLY A 453 -0.92 -22.47 -0.70
C GLY A 453 -0.02 -23.58 -1.26
N ARG A 454 1.24 -23.65 -0.81
CA ARG A 454 2.20 -24.69 -1.23
C ARG A 454 1.86 -26.06 -0.67
N HIS A 455 1.39 -26.11 0.58
CA HIS A 455 0.90 -27.33 1.21
C HIS A 455 -0.26 -27.94 0.42
N ALA A 456 -1.23 -27.11 0.02
CA ALA A 456 -2.34 -27.53 -0.84
C ALA A 456 -1.86 -28.05 -2.20
N TRP A 457 -0.88 -27.39 -2.81
CA TRP A 457 -0.29 -27.84 -4.07
C TRP A 457 0.45 -29.17 -3.94
N ARG A 458 1.19 -29.37 -2.84
CA ARG A 458 1.89 -30.63 -2.53
C ARG A 458 0.92 -31.80 -2.39
N LEU A 459 -0.26 -31.56 -1.85
CA LEU A 459 -1.29 -32.59 -1.64
C LEU A 459 -2.24 -32.79 -2.82
N LYS A 460 -2.08 -32.07 -3.94
CA LYS A 460 -3.05 -32.07 -5.06
C LYS A 460 -3.32 -33.46 -5.65
N ASP A 461 -2.32 -34.34 -5.66
CA ASP A 461 -2.39 -35.69 -6.23
C ASP A 461 -2.60 -36.77 -5.15
N ALA A 462 -2.71 -36.38 -3.88
CA ALA A 462 -2.96 -37.30 -2.76
C ALA A 462 -4.42 -37.75 -2.78
N THR A 463 -4.65 -39.06 -2.94
CA THR A 463 -6.02 -39.60 -3.09
C THR A 463 -6.78 -39.66 -1.77
N GLU A 464 -6.09 -39.89 -0.65
CA GLU A 464 -6.63 -39.91 0.72
C GLU A 464 -5.55 -39.45 1.72
N PRO A 465 -5.28 -38.14 1.83
CA PRO A 465 -4.29 -37.63 2.76
C PRO A 465 -4.73 -37.89 4.22
N THR A 466 -3.79 -38.31 5.04
CA THR A 466 -3.96 -38.52 6.47
C THR A 466 -4.19 -37.20 7.20
N ARG A 467 -4.75 -37.26 8.42
CA ARG A 467 -4.94 -36.06 9.26
C ARG A 467 -3.63 -35.32 9.52
N ASP A 468 -2.53 -36.05 9.67
CA ASP A 468 -1.22 -35.46 9.92
C ASP A 468 -0.69 -34.78 8.65
N GLU A 469 -0.86 -35.39 7.47
CA GLU A 469 -0.51 -34.75 6.20
C GLU A 469 -1.31 -33.46 5.94
N LEU A 470 -2.58 -33.43 6.34
CA LEU A 470 -3.45 -32.25 6.23
C LEU A 470 -3.09 -31.12 7.20
N ARG A 471 -2.34 -31.41 8.26
CA ARG A 471 -2.03 -30.46 9.34
C ARG A 471 -0.58 -29.98 9.35
N LEU A 472 0.36 -30.80 8.89
CA LEU A 472 1.80 -30.51 8.99
C LEU A 472 2.30 -29.66 7.83
N LEU A 473 2.77 -28.46 8.15
CA LEU A 473 3.54 -27.61 7.24
C LEU A 473 5.03 -27.93 7.37
N THR A 474 5.65 -28.37 6.28
CA THR A 474 7.06 -28.80 6.26
C THR A 474 7.97 -27.74 5.66
N ALA A 475 9.29 -27.94 5.71
CA ALA A 475 10.25 -26.97 5.19
C ALA A 475 10.05 -26.63 3.70
N ASP A 476 9.48 -27.53 2.90
CA ASP A 476 9.23 -27.29 1.48
C ASP A 476 8.11 -26.27 1.23
N ASP A 477 7.18 -26.14 2.18
CA ASP A 477 6.06 -25.17 2.09
C ASP A 477 6.55 -23.73 2.31
N PHE A 478 7.71 -23.56 2.93
CA PHE A 478 8.33 -22.26 3.22
C PHE A 478 9.48 -21.94 2.25
N THR A 479 9.44 -22.44 1.02
CA THR A 479 10.47 -22.15 0.00
C THR A 479 10.24 -20.78 -0.68
N GLU A 480 11.30 -20.01 -0.90
CA GLU A 480 11.26 -18.88 -1.84
C GLU A 480 11.36 -19.42 -3.27
N GLN A 481 10.27 -19.92 -3.81
CA GLN A 481 10.10 -19.91 -5.26
C GLN A 481 8.96 -18.93 -5.58
N PRO A 482 9.22 -17.91 -6.42
CA PRO A 482 8.14 -17.34 -7.22
C PRO A 482 7.50 -18.50 -7.98
N ASP A 483 6.19 -18.43 -8.23
CA ASP A 483 5.57 -19.28 -9.24
C ASP A 483 6.37 -19.14 -10.55
N GLU A 484 7.26 -20.10 -10.82
CA GLU A 484 7.80 -20.30 -12.16
C GLU A 484 6.61 -20.71 -13.01
N LEU A 485 6.01 -19.71 -13.67
CA LEU A 485 5.21 -19.92 -14.86
C LEU A 485 6.04 -20.79 -15.81
N GLU A 486 5.58 -22.04 -15.95
CA GLU A 486 5.82 -22.99 -17.03
C GLU A 486 7.07 -22.73 -17.87
N GLN A 487 8.09 -23.55 -17.62
CA GLN A 487 9.15 -23.80 -18.59
C GLN A 487 8.51 -24.17 -19.93
N ASP A 488 8.69 -23.26 -20.90
CA ASP A 488 8.31 -23.42 -22.31
C ASP A 488 8.73 -24.82 -22.80
N PRO A 489 7.83 -25.64 -23.39
CA PRO A 489 8.17 -26.99 -23.76
C PRO A 489 9.26 -26.98 -24.85
N ALA A 490 10.26 -27.84 -24.64
CA ALA A 490 11.38 -28.07 -25.55
C ALA A 490 10.96 -28.10 -27.04
N PRO A 491 11.80 -27.57 -27.96
CA PRO A 491 11.44 -27.46 -29.36
C PRO A 491 11.12 -28.84 -29.95
N LEU A 492 9.96 -28.92 -30.61
CA LEU A 492 9.53 -30.12 -31.35
C LEU A 492 10.66 -30.60 -32.26
N ARG A 493 11.10 -31.85 -32.04
CA ARG A 493 11.84 -32.61 -33.03
C ARG A 493 10.95 -32.79 -34.26
N ALA A 494 11.39 -32.29 -35.41
CA ALA A 494 10.80 -32.60 -36.68
C ALA A 494 11.17 -34.04 -37.07
N ASP A 495 10.19 -34.95 -37.06
CA ASP A 495 10.32 -36.22 -37.74
C ASP A 495 10.27 -36.00 -39.27
N PRO A 496 11.14 -36.66 -40.06
CA PRO A 496 11.11 -36.58 -41.51
C PRO A 496 10.31 -37.75 -42.07
N ASP A 497 9.14 -37.51 -42.68
CA ASP A 497 8.52 -38.50 -43.57
C ASP A 497 7.60 -37.87 -44.65
N GLY A 498 8.20 -37.62 -45.82
CA GLY A 498 7.65 -37.75 -47.18
C GLY A 498 6.52 -36.82 -47.69
N PRO A 499 6.24 -36.80 -49.03
CA PRO A 499 6.80 -37.65 -50.09
C PRO A 499 7.39 -36.89 -51.31
N ALA A 500 8.07 -37.69 -52.15
CA ALA A 500 8.82 -37.36 -53.34
C ALA A 500 8.00 -36.83 -54.55
N GLY A 501 8.68 -36.07 -55.41
CA GLY A 501 8.32 -35.80 -56.82
C GLY A 501 9.40 -34.96 -57.53
N PRO A 502 9.64 -35.13 -58.85
CA PRO A 502 10.99 -35.32 -59.39
C PRO A 502 11.51 -34.23 -60.36
N ASP A 503 12.72 -34.48 -60.89
CA ASP A 503 13.45 -33.81 -61.99
C ASP A 503 14.18 -32.51 -61.61
N GLY A 504 15.45 -32.24 -61.97
CA GLY A 504 16.49 -32.91 -62.75
C GLY A 504 17.77 -32.07 -62.58
N ALA A 505 18.94 -32.69 -62.47
CA ALA A 505 19.97 -32.66 -63.51
C ALA A 505 21.13 -31.66 -63.27
N VAL A 506 22.34 -32.24 -63.33
CA VAL A 506 23.66 -31.76 -63.78
C VAL A 506 24.56 -30.86 -62.88
N SER A 507 25.66 -31.48 -62.46
CA SER A 507 27.09 -31.05 -62.53
C SER A 507 27.55 -29.73 -61.90
N ASN A 508 28.53 -29.80 -60.98
CA ASN A 508 29.94 -29.72 -61.37
C ASN A 508 30.90 -30.11 -60.23
N GLU A 509 31.86 -30.96 -60.58
CA GLU A 509 33.11 -31.24 -59.84
C GLU A 509 34.18 -30.17 -60.19
N HIS A 510 35.35 -30.32 -59.54
CA HIS A 510 36.67 -29.63 -59.60
C HIS A 510 36.94 -28.88 -58.28
N ASP A 511 38.09 -28.98 -57.62
CA ASP A 511 39.32 -29.79 -57.74
C ASP A 511 40.05 -29.51 -56.41
N GLU A 512 40.46 -30.54 -55.67
CA GLU A 512 41.85 -30.98 -55.48
C GLU A 512 42.81 -30.06 -54.68
N GLN A 513 43.26 -30.62 -53.54
CA GLN A 513 44.65 -30.72 -53.06
C GLN A 513 45.31 -29.41 -52.56
N ASP A 514 46.06 -29.35 -51.45
CA ASP A 514 47.12 -30.29 -51.11
C ASP A 514 47.60 -30.16 -49.64
N THR A 515 48.39 -31.16 -49.26
CA THR A 515 49.03 -31.53 -47.99
C THR A 515 49.96 -30.49 -47.32
N HIS A 516 50.11 -30.52 -45.99
CA HIS A 516 51.29 -31.12 -45.32
C HIS A 516 51.30 -30.98 -43.79
N ALA A 517 51.66 -32.08 -43.14
CA ALA A 517 51.98 -32.21 -41.72
C ALA A 517 53.50 -32.08 -41.47
N HIS A 518 53.87 -31.61 -40.27
CA HIS A 518 55.07 -31.95 -39.46
C HIS A 518 54.85 -31.31 -38.07
N ASP A 519 54.78 -32.01 -36.94
CA ASP A 519 55.81 -32.86 -36.28
C ASP A 519 57.08 -32.01 -36.03
N ASP A 520 57.68 -31.85 -34.84
CA ASP A 520 57.67 -32.71 -33.66
C ASP A 520 58.43 -32.02 -32.49
N THR A 521 58.20 -32.55 -31.28
CA THR A 521 59.11 -32.73 -30.11
C THR A 521 59.81 -31.60 -29.29
N ILE A 522 59.59 -31.71 -27.96
CA ILE A 522 60.54 -31.71 -26.79
C ILE A 522 61.23 -30.39 -26.40
N GLY A 523 61.35 -29.96 -25.12
CA GLY A 523 61.03 -30.53 -23.80
C GLY A 523 61.87 -29.84 -22.70
N HIS A 524 61.50 -30.06 -21.43
CA HIS A 524 62.29 -29.85 -20.17
C HIS A 524 62.74 -28.38 -19.86
N ASP A 525 62.92 -27.92 -18.62
CA ASP A 525 62.96 -28.51 -17.29
C ASP A 525 62.75 -27.42 -16.22
N ASP A 526 62.56 -27.89 -14.99
CA ASP A 526 62.47 -27.24 -13.68
C ASP A 526 63.34 -26.00 -13.38
N THR A 527 62.86 -25.12 -12.49
CA THR A 527 63.53 -24.78 -11.20
C THR A 527 62.73 -23.81 -10.31
N SER A 528 62.25 -24.34 -9.18
CA SER A 528 62.56 -23.93 -7.80
C SER A 528 62.85 -22.46 -7.43
N GLY A 529 62.14 -21.96 -6.41
CA GLY A 529 62.84 -21.43 -5.21
C GLY A 529 62.48 -20.02 -4.69
N ASN A 530 62.19 -19.98 -3.38
CA ASN A 530 62.20 -18.89 -2.38
C ASN A 530 61.05 -17.86 -2.37
N GLU A 531 60.23 -17.80 -1.32
CA GLU A 531 60.51 -17.40 0.08
C GLU A 531 61.05 -15.96 0.22
N HIS A 532 60.26 -15.01 0.75
CA HIS A 532 60.31 -14.60 2.16
C HIS A 532 59.53 -13.30 2.44
N GLU A 533 58.86 -13.31 3.61
CA GLU A 533 58.63 -12.23 4.61
C GLU A 533 58.02 -10.88 4.20
N ASP A 534 56.86 -10.47 4.73
CA ASP A 534 56.52 -10.11 6.13
C ASP A 534 56.89 -8.65 6.47
N THR A 535 55.87 -7.82 6.75
CA THR A 535 55.72 -6.89 7.88
C THR A 535 54.95 -5.59 7.57
N ALA A 536 54.15 -5.24 8.60
CA ALA A 536 53.52 -3.97 8.96
C ALA A 536 52.09 -3.68 8.45
#